data_AF-A0A2T6ZMN6-F1
#
_entry.id   AF-A0A2T6ZMN6-F1
#
_cell.length_a   1.000
_cell.length_b   1.000
_cell.length_c   1.000
_cell.angle_alpha   90.00
_cell.angle_beta   90.00
_cell.angle_gamma   90.00
#
_symmetry.space_group_name_H-M   'P 1'
#
loop_
_entity.id
_entity.type
_entity.pdbx_description
1 polymer ?
#
loop_
_entity_poly.entity_id
_entity_poly.type
_entity_poly.pdbx_seq_one_letter_code
_entity_poly.pdbx_strand_id
1 'polypeptide(L)'
;MAMCAFLGPGFGPIIGESHSPTLLARKARELRKRTGVEGLYTEAQKNGLPRSRTFITAVWRPLQLLAFEPIVFLTALFVSFVWGILYLYLGAYIVVFRTRYGWGEAKSGAAFGGIAIGILLAGGMAGMANKIFVKLSEKYGKNEPFPEGRLPPAMLAAVLVPASIFWFAWTGFTHVHWAVPVASGIPFGWCMVMLFISFATYASDSFPHIAASVGAANSLLRCLFAMSFPLVTPKLYERFEPEWAETILASITLLFIPVPFLFWKYGPWLRSKSKFQARFLNS
;
A
#
# COMPACT_ATOMS: atom_id res chain seq x y z
N MET A 1 -3.38 5.76 11.19
CA MET A 1 -4.55 5.10 11.81
C MET A 1 -4.57 3.57 11.59
N ALA A 2 -4.05 3.04 10.47
CA ALA A 2 -4.01 1.58 10.23
C ALA A 2 -2.93 0.79 11.01
N MET A 3 -1.95 1.47 11.63
CA MET A 3 -0.88 0.79 12.39
C MET A 3 -1.29 0.38 13.82
N CYS A 4 -2.39 0.91 14.36
CA CYS A 4 -2.87 0.57 15.71
C CYS A 4 -3.71 -0.72 15.75
N ALA A 5 -4.18 -1.23 14.60
CA ALA A 5 -5.00 -2.44 14.57
C ALA A 5 -4.18 -3.74 14.46
N PHE A 6 -2.88 -3.65 14.16
CA PHE A 6 -2.03 -4.82 13.86
C PHE A 6 -0.96 -5.14 14.92
N LEU A 7 -0.75 -4.27 15.90
CA LEU A 7 0.18 -4.54 16.99
C LEU A 7 -0.61 -5.00 18.21
N GLY A 8 -0.34 -6.22 18.65
CA GLY A 8 -1.12 -6.96 19.65
C GLY A 8 -1.27 -6.26 21.01
N PRO A 9 -1.99 -6.91 21.94
CA PRO A 9 -2.49 -6.31 23.19
C PRO A 9 -1.42 -5.78 24.18
N GLY A 10 -0.13 -5.87 23.86
CA GLY A 10 0.98 -5.37 24.68
C GLY A 10 1.44 -3.93 24.41
N PHE A 11 1.01 -3.27 23.33
CA PHE A 11 1.46 -1.91 22.96
C PHE A 11 0.44 -0.79 23.22
N GLY A 12 -0.61 -1.06 24.00
CA GLY A 12 -1.69 -0.12 24.30
C GLY A 12 -1.32 1.17 25.06
N PRO A 13 -0.38 1.19 26.03
CA PRO A 13 -0.26 2.36 26.91
C PRO A 13 0.73 3.45 26.43
N ILE A 14 1.46 3.25 25.32
CA ILE A 14 2.53 4.18 24.92
C ILE A 14 2.02 5.28 23.95
N ILE A 15 0.89 5.07 23.29
CA ILE A 15 0.38 6.02 22.29
C ILE A 15 -0.96 6.58 22.76
N GLY A 16 -0.95 7.85 23.18
CA GLY A 16 -2.16 8.60 23.50
C GLY A 16 -3.10 8.66 22.29
N GLU A 17 -4.41 8.66 22.56
CA GLU A 17 -5.45 8.69 21.54
C GLU A 17 -5.24 9.85 20.55
N SER A 18 -4.86 9.56 19.31
CA SER A 18 -4.45 10.59 18.34
C SER A 18 -5.60 11.13 17.48
N HIS A 19 -6.84 10.69 17.74
CA HIS A 19 -8.00 11.11 16.96
C HIS A 19 -8.48 12.48 17.44
N SER A 20 -8.13 13.54 16.69
CA SER A 20 -8.43 14.93 17.04
C SER A 20 -9.91 15.16 17.40
N PRO A 21 -10.91 14.60 16.69
CA PRO A 21 -12.31 14.75 17.07
C PRO A 21 -12.66 14.15 18.44
N THR A 22 -12.02 13.03 18.85
CA THR A 22 -12.29 12.43 20.17
C THR A 22 -11.61 13.20 21.28
N LEU A 23 -10.37 13.65 21.06
CA LEU A 23 -9.65 14.53 21.99
C LEU A 23 -10.40 15.84 22.20
N LEU A 24 -10.88 16.46 21.12
CA LEU A 24 -11.68 17.68 21.17
C LEU A 24 -13.01 17.43 21.88
N ALA A 25 -13.67 16.29 21.64
CA ALA A 25 -14.91 15.93 22.36
C ALA A 25 -14.67 15.73 23.86
N ARG A 26 -13.53 15.13 24.25
CA ARG A 26 -13.13 14.94 25.65
C ARG A 26 -12.83 16.29 26.31
N LYS A 27 -12.08 17.16 25.64
CA LYS A 27 -11.75 18.51 26.11
C LYS A 27 -13.00 19.39 26.22
N ALA A 28 -13.90 19.33 25.24
CA ALA A 28 -15.20 20.02 25.30
C ALA A 28 -16.04 19.54 26.48
N ARG A 29 -16.07 18.23 26.76
CA ARG A 29 -16.78 17.67 27.93
C ARG A 29 -16.18 18.16 29.25
N GLU A 30 -14.86 18.26 29.34
CA GLU A 30 -14.17 18.78 30.53
C GLU A 30 -14.43 20.27 30.73
N LEU A 31 -14.40 21.05 29.64
CA LEU A 31 -14.73 22.49 29.68
C LEU A 31 -16.17 22.74 30.12
N ARG A 32 -17.15 21.95 29.65
CA ARG A 32 -18.55 22.03 30.13
C ARG A 32 -18.64 21.83 31.64
N LYS A 33 -17.91 20.84 32.18
CA LYS A 33 -17.89 20.56 33.63
C LYS A 33 -17.30 21.71 34.45
N ARG A 34 -16.30 22.42 33.92
CA ARG A 34 -15.62 23.53 34.62
C ARG A 34 -16.33 24.87 34.51
N THR A 35 -16.98 25.15 33.38
CA THR A 35 -17.59 26.47 33.10
C THR A 35 -19.11 26.51 33.28
N GLY A 36 -19.79 25.36 33.37
CA GLY A 36 -21.25 25.30 33.50
C GLY A 36 -22.02 25.73 32.24
N VAL A 37 -21.32 26.06 31.15
CA VAL A 37 -21.92 26.46 29.87
C VAL A 37 -22.26 25.22 29.04
N GLU A 38 -23.55 24.89 28.93
CA GLU A 38 -24.02 23.69 28.21
C GLU A 38 -23.88 23.76 26.68
N GLY A 39 -23.69 24.95 26.11
CA GLY A 39 -23.64 25.19 24.66
C GLY A 39 -22.34 24.82 23.92
N LEU A 40 -21.32 24.29 24.61
CA LEU A 40 -20.00 24.01 24.04
C LEU A 40 -19.96 22.66 23.30
N TYR A 41 -20.42 22.60 22.06
CA TYR A 41 -20.35 21.39 21.22
C TYR A 41 -19.17 21.44 20.25
N THR A 42 -18.53 20.28 20.03
CA THR A 42 -17.56 20.14 18.92
C THR A 42 -18.32 19.94 17.60
N GLU A 43 -17.71 20.32 16.47
CA GLU A 43 -18.33 20.09 15.15
C GLU A 43 -18.69 18.61 14.93
N ALA A 44 -17.85 17.69 15.39
CA ALA A 44 -18.12 16.25 15.33
C ALA A 44 -19.30 15.80 16.21
N GLN A 45 -19.61 16.53 17.28
CA GLN A 45 -20.82 16.29 18.11
C GLN A 45 -22.07 16.94 17.53
N LYS A 46 -21.92 18.09 16.89
CA LYS A 46 -23.03 18.84 16.25
C LYS A 46 -23.49 18.18 14.94
N ASN A 47 -22.55 17.60 14.19
CA ASN A 47 -22.77 16.93 12.90
C ASN A 47 -22.65 15.39 12.99
N GLY A 48 -22.62 14.82 14.21
CA GLY A 48 -22.38 13.41 14.43
C GLY A 48 -23.51 12.51 13.90
N LEU A 49 -23.21 11.68 12.90
CA LEU A 49 -24.14 10.69 12.38
C LEU A 49 -24.41 9.58 13.41
N PRO A 50 -25.62 8.98 13.44
CA PRO A 50 -25.92 7.83 14.30
C PRO A 50 -24.96 6.67 14.01
N ARG A 51 -24.61 5.86 15.03
CA ARG A 51 -23.61 4.78 14.95
C ARG A 51 -23.82 3.83 13.76
N SER A 52 -25.07 3.50 13.42
CA SER A 52 -25.42 2.67 12.27
C SER A 52 -25.07 3.34 10.94
N ARG A 53 -25.38 4.64 10.76
CA ARG A 53 -24.97 5.41 9.59
C ARG A 53 -23.47 5.58 9.51
N THR A 54 -22.78 5.75 10.64
CA THR A 54 -21.31 5.82 10.69
C THR A 54 -20.67 4.52 10.21
N PHE A 55 -21.21 3.36 10.61
CA PHE A 55 -20.75 2.05 10.16
C PHE A 55 -20.97 1.85 8.65
N ILE A 56 -22.17 2.10 8.15
CA ILE A 56 -22.49 2.00 6.71
C ILE A 56 -21.57 2.93 5.91
N THR A 57 -21.36 4.13 6.41
CA THR A 57 -20.48 5.12 5.79
C THR A 57 -19.01 4.68 5.81
N ALA A 58 -18.56 4.00 6.87
CA ALA A 58 -17.20 3.47 6.97
C ALA A 58 -16.92 2.34 5.97
N VAL A 59 -17.93 1.54 5.60
CA VAL A 59 -17.82 0.49 4.59
C VAL A 59 -18.00 1.03 3.17
N TRP A 60 -18.95 1.95 2.99
CA TRP A 60 -19.31 2.45 1.66
C TRP A 60 -18.32 3.48 1.11
N ARG A 61 -17.74 4.33 1.97
CA ARG A 61 -16.76 5.35 1.53
C ARG A 61 -15.54 4.75 0.84
N PRO A 62 -14.88 3.70 1.36
CA PRO A 62 -13.77 3.03 0.67
C PRO A 62 -14.12 2.58 -0.75
N LEU A 63 -15.31 1.98 -0.94
CA LEU A 63 -15.77 1.54 -2.26
C LEU A 63 -16.01 2.72 -3.21
N GLN A 64 -16.60 3.80 -2.71
CA GLN A 64 -16.76 5.02 -3.49
C GLN A 64 -15.42 5.64 -3.87
N LEU A 65 -14.42 5.63 -2.98
CA LEU A 65 -13.09 6.14 -3.28
C LEU A 65 -12.41 5.31 -4.37
N LEU A 66 -12.53 3.98 -4.33
CA LEU A 66 -12.03 3.12 -5.40
C LEU A 66 -12.74 3.37 -6.74
N ALA A 67 -14.04 3.68 -6.73
CA ALA A 67 -14.81 3.88 -7.95
C ALA A 67 -14.64 5.30 -8.56
N PHE A 68 -14.50 6.33 -7.72
CA PHE A 68 -14.61 7.73 -8.16
C PHE A 68 -13.33 8.55 -8.01
N GLU A 69 -12.33 8.08 -7.27
CA GLU A 69 -11.06 8.79 -7.10
C GLU A 69 -9.91 8.02 -7.80
N PRO A 70 -9.53 8.43 -9.03
CA PRO A 70 -8.53 7.73 -9.83
C PRO A 70 -7.17 7.58 -9.13
N ILE A 71 -6.77 8.56 -8.33
CA ILE A 71 -5.52 8.52 -7.56
C ILE A 71 -5.55 7.34 -6.58
N VAL A 72 -6.62 7.23 -5.78
CA VAL A 72 -6.76 6.16 -4.78
C VAL A 72 -6.87 4.81 -5.47
N PHE A 73 -7.64 4.74 -6.56
CA PHE A 73 -7.82 3.51 -7.33
C PHE A 73 -6.50 2.99 -7.91
N LEU A 74 -5.77 3.81 -8.68
CA LEU A 74 -4.54 3.38 -9.36
C LEU A 74 -3.40 3.07 -8.38
N THR A 75 -3.26 3.86 -7.32
CA THR A 75 -2.27 3.58 -6.26
C THR A 75 -2.60 2.27 -5.54
N ALA A 76 -3.87 2.08 -5.14
CA ALA A 76 -4.30 0.84 -4.51
C ALA A 76 -4.16 -0.36 -5.46
N LEU A 77 -4.54 -0.20 -6.73
CA LEU A 77 -4.50 -1.28 -7.72
C LEU A 77 -3.07 -1.77 -7.96
N PHE A 78 -2.12 -0.84 -8.14
CA PHE A 78 -0.73 -1.22 -8.36
C PHE A 78 -0.15 -1.94 -7.13
N VAL A 79 -0.34 -1.39 -5.93
CA VAL A 79 0.10 -2.03 -4.69
C VAL A 79 -0.55 -3.40 -4.50
N SER A 80 -1.85 -3.50 -4.75
CA SER A 80 -2.62 -4.74 -4.61
C SER A 80 -2.16 -5.81 -5.59
N PHE A 81 -1.85 -5.42 -6.83
CA PHE A 81 -1.33 -6.35 -7.84
C PHE A 81 0.03 -6.93 -7.44
N VAL A 82 0.96 -6.09 -6.98
CA VAL A 82 2.28 -6.56 -6.49
C VAL A 82 2.13 -7.47 -5.27
N TRP A 83 1.21 -7.16 -4.36
CA TRP A 83 0.87 -8.04 -3.24
C TRP A 83 0.24 -9.36 -3.71
N GLY A 84 -0.63 -9.33 -4.71
CA GLY A 84 -1.16 -10.54 -5.35
C GLY A 84 -0.01 -11.44 -5.85
N ILE A 85 0.99 -10.86 -6.52
CA ILE A 85 2.17 -11.59 -6.97
C ILE A 85 2.96 -12.20 -5.80
N LEU A 86 3.11 -11.48 -4.67
CA LEU A 86 3.72 -12.08 -3.46
C LEU A 86 2.98 -13.35 -3.03
N TYR A 87 1.66 -13.33 -3.00
CA TYR A 87 0.85 -14.48 -2.62
C TYR A 87 0.90 -15.60 -3.67
N LEU A 88 1.02 -15.25 -4.95
CA LEU A 88 1.26 -16.23 -6.02
C LEU A 88 2.64 -16.87 -5.89
N TYR A 89 3.65 -16.09 -5.50
CA TYR A 89 4.99 -16.59 -5.25
C TYR A 89 5.00 -17.70 -4.21
N LEU A 90 4.12 -17.65 -3.18
CA LEU A 90 3.93 -18.73 -2.18
C LEU A 90 3.81 -20.12 -2.83
N GLY A 91 3.10 -20.21 -3.96
CA GLY A 91 3.00 -21.43 -4.75
C GLY A 91 4.11 -21.56 -5.80
N ALA A 92 4.45 -20.46 -6.49
CA ALA A 92 5.41 -20.46 -7.59
C ALA A 92 6.78 -21.03 -7.21
N TYR A 93 7.33 -20.58 -6.08
CA TYR A 93 8.63 -21.07 -5.58
C TYR A 93 8.58 -22.57 -5.28
N ILE A 94 7.49 -23.06 -4.68
CA ILE A 94 7.32 -24.49 -4.43
C ILE A 94 7.29 -25.24 -5.77
N VAL A 95 6.52 -24.78 -6.76
CA VAL A 95 6.43 -25.42 -8.07
C VAL A 95 7.77 -25.44 -8.78
N VAL A 96 8.44 -24.29 -8.92
CA VAL A 96 9.72 -24.16 -9.66
C VAL A 96 10.83 -24.98 -9.00
N PHE A 97 11.04 -24.84 -7.69
CA PHE A 97 12.16 -25.51 -7.02
C PHE A 97 11.92 -27.01 -6.81
N ARG A 98 10.66 -27.47 -6.71
CA ARG A 98 10.36 -28.91 -6.71
C ARG A 98 10.51 -29.52 -8.10
N THR A 99 9.89 -28.92 -9.12
CA THR A 99 9.84 -29.52 -10.46
C THR A 99 11.18 -29.45 -11.20
N ARG A 100 11.90 -28.32 -11.09
CA ARG A 100 13.17 -28.11 -11.80
C ARG A 100 14.36 -28.57 -10.95
N TYR A 101 14.43 -28.15 -9.69
CA TYR A 101 15.62 -28.40 -8.84
C TYR A 101 15.53 -29.65 -7.96
N GLY A 102 14.39 -30.36 -7.95
CA GLY A 102 14.20 -31.59 -7.17
C GLY A 102 14.21 -31.37 -5.65
N TRP A 103 13.94 -30.15 -5.18
CA TRP A 103 13.96 -29.84 -3.75
C TRP A 103 12.73 -30.40 -3.03
N GLY A 104 12.88 -30.68 -1.73
CA GLY A 104 11.74 -30.92 -0.84
C GLY A 104 10.91 -29.66 -0.62
N GLU A 105 9.68 -29.83 -0.12
CA GLU A 105 8.73 -28.72 0.09
C GLU A 105 9.27 -27.67 1.08
N ALA A 106 9.83 -28.12 2.21
CA ALA A 106 10.41 -27.21 3.21
C ALA A 106 11.58 -26.37 2.66
N LYS A 107 12.46 -27.00 1.86
CA LYS A 107 13.61 -26.30 1.25
C LYS A 107 13.15 -25.33 0.15
N SER A 108 12.10 -25.68 -0.60
CA SER A 108 11.50 -24.80 -1.60
C SER A 108 10.81 -23.60 -0.95
N GLY A 109 10.17 -23.79 0.20
CA GLY A 109 9.65 -22.68 1.02
C GLY A 109 10.75 -21.77 1.58
N ALA A 110 11.93 -22.32 1.93
CA ALA A 110 13.05 -21.51 2.41
C ALA A 110 13.55 -20.49 1.36
N ALA A 111 13.27 -20.72 0.07
CA ALA A 111 13.60 -19.78 -1.01
C ALA A 111 12.87 -18.42 -0.90
N PHE A 112 11.77 -18.32 -0.15
CA PHE A 112 11.16 -17.03 0.23
C PHE A 112 12.09 -16.13 1.04
N GLY A 113 13.17 -16.69 1.60
CA GLY A 113 14.20 -15.94 2.29
C GLY A 113 14.75 -14.77 1.47
N GLY A 114 14.86 -14.91 0.14
CA GLY A 114 15.26 -13.80 -0.74
C GLY A 114 14.34 -12.60 -0.62
N ILE A 115 13.02 -12.83 -0.63
CA ILE A 115 12.01 -11.77 -0.47
C ILE A 115 12.08 -11.17 0.93
N ALA A 116 12.22 -12.01 1.96
CA ALA A 116 12.35 -11.55 3.34
C ALA A 116 13.57 -10.62 3.53
N ILE A 117 14.72 -10.96 2.93
CA ILE A 117 15.90 -10.09 2.92
C ILE A 117 15.58 -8.75 2.24
N GLY A 118 14.91 -8.78 1.10
CA GLY A 118 14.46 -7.56 0.41
C GLY A 118 13.57 -6.65 1.28
N ILE A 119 12.64 -7.24 2.02
CA ILE A 119 11.75 -6.53 2.95
C ILE A 119 12.56 -5.88 4.09
N LEU A 120 13.52 -6.60 4.67
CA LEU A 120 14.39 -6.05 5.72
C LEU A 120 15.24 -4.88 5.22
N LEU A 121 15.80 -5.01 4.01
CA LEU A 121 16.56 -3.93 3.36
C LEU A 121 15.69 -2.70 3.12
N ALA A 122 14.43 -2.89 2.71
CA ALA A 122 13.49 -1.77 2.56
C ALA A 122 13.20 -1.08 3.89
N GLY A 123 13.04 -1.84 4.97
CA GLY A 123 12.90 -1.29 6.32
C GLY A 123 14.09 -0.39 6.71
N GLY A 124 15.32 -0.86 6.47
CA GLY A 124 16.54 -0.08 6.72
C GLY A 124 16.65 1.19 5.87
N MET A 125 16.15 1.16 4.63
CA MET A 125 16.16 2.30 3.72
C MET A 125 14.96 3.26 3.87
N ALA A 126 13.94 2.91 4.65
CA ALA A 126 12.77 3.77 4.85
C ALA A 126 13.14 5.14 5.45
N GLY A 127 14.14 5.19 6.33
CA GLY A 127 14.66 6.45 6.88
C GLY A 127 15.28 7.36 5.80
N MET A 128 15.95 6.78 4.80
CA MET A 128 16.48 7.52 3.66
C MET A 128 15.36 8.06 2.76
N ALA A 129 14.33 7.25 2.50
CA ALA A 129 13.14 7.70 1.77
C ALA A 129 12.48 8.91 2.49
N ASN A 130 12.40 8.87 3.82
CA ASN A 130 11.90 10.01 4.60
C ASN A 130 12.80 11.25 4.51
N LYS A 131 14.13 11.09 4.55
CA LYS A 131 15.07 12.20 4.35
C LYS A 131 14.90 12.85 2.97
N ILE A 132 14.71 12.04 1.92
CA ILE A 132 14.44 12.53 0.56
C ILE A 132 13.15 13.35 0.54
N PHE A 133 12.08 12.83 1.17
CA PHE A 133 10.81 13.51 1.28
C PHE A 133 10.92 14.88 2.00
N VAL A 134 11.65 14.95 3.13
CA VAL A 134 11.85 16.20 3.88
C VAL A 134 12.56 17.23 3.00
N LYS A 135 13.68 16.85 2.36
CA LYS A 135 14.42 17.75 1.46
C LYS A 135 13.57 18.26 0.29
N LEU A 136 12.74 17.40 -0.29
CA LEU A 136 11.85 17.79 -1.39
C LEU A 136 10.73 18.70 -0.91
N SER A 137 10.18 18.43 0.27
CA SER A 137 9.17 19.27 0.91
C SER A 137 9.72 20.65 1.26
N GLU A 138 10.94 20.77 1.76
CA GLU A 138 11.60 22.05 2.01
C GLU A 138 11.85 22.85 0.72
N LYS A 139 12.20 22.15 -0.37
CA LYS A 139 12.52 22.78 -1.65
C LYS A 139 11.27 23.28 -2.40
N TYR A 140 10.21 22.47 -2.42
CA TYR A 140 9.03 22.71 -3.27
C TYR A 140 7.76 23.04 -2.47
N GLY A 141 7.66 22.66 -1.20
CA GLY A 141 6.48 22.86 -0.34
C GLY A 141 6.36 24.25 0.25
N LYS A 142 6.83 25.29 -0.46
CA LYS A 142 7.00 26.67 0.02
C LYS A 142 5.71 27.40 0.47
N ASN A 143 4.55 26.74 0.52
CA ASN A 143 3.29 27.16 1.18
C ASN A 143 2.14 26.15 0.96
N GLU A 144 2.33 25.12 0.13
CA GLU A 144 1.32 24.08 -0.15
C GLU A 144 1.83 22.68 0.22
N PRO A 145 0.94 21.76 0.65
CA PRO A 145 1.30 20.36 0.85
C PRO A 145 1.87 19.76 -0.44
N PHE A 146 3.09 19.19 -0.36
CA PHE A 146 3.79 18.54 -1.48
C PHE A 146 3.83 17.00 -1.31
N PRO A 147 2.68 16.31 -1.41
CA PRO A 147 2.61 14.86 -1.28
C PRO A 147 3.44 14.14 -2.36
N GLU A 148 3.65 14.75 -3.53
CA GLU A 148 4.42 14.20 -4.65
C GLU A 148 5.87 13.86 -4.24
N GLY A 149 6.42 14.54 -3.23
CA GLY A 149 7.73 14.24 -2.65
C GLY A 149 7.88 12.81 -2.10
N ARG A 150 6.77 12.08 -1.89
CA ARG A 150 6.74 10.67 -1.45
C ARG A 150 6.98 9.67 -2.60
N LEU A 151 6.79 10.09 -3.85
CA LEU A 151 6.81 9.23 -5.03
C LEU A 151 8.20 8.80 -5.56
N PRO A 152 9.34 9.48 -5.33
CA PRO A 152 10.61 9.06 -5.90
C PRO A 152 11.02 7.60 -5.61
N PRO A 153 10.86 7.07 -4.38
CA PRO A 153 11.09 5.65 -4.12
C PRO A 153 10.14 4.74 -4.91
N ALA A 154 8.88 5.14 -5.10
CA ALA A 154 7.91 4.42 -5.91
C ALA A 154 8.25 4.45 -7.41
N MET A 155 8.84 5.54 -7.92
CA MET A 155 9.30 5.62 -9.32
C MET A 155 10.42 4.62 -9.59
N LEU A 156 11.39 4.50 -8.68
CA LEU A 156 12.45 3.50 -8.77
C LEU A 156 11.88 2.08 -8.64
N ALA A 157 11.03 1.86 -7.65
CA ALA A 157 10.42 0.55 -7.43
C ALA A 157 9.55 0.11 -8.61
N ALA A 158 8.81 1.02 -9.26
CA ALA A 158 7.94 0.68 -10.39
C ALA A 158 8.68 0.12 -11.59
N VAL A 159 9.92 0.56 -11.84
CA VAL A 159 10.78 0.00 -12.89
C VAL A 159 11.44 -1.31 -12.44
N LEU A 160 11.79 -1.41 -11.16
CA LEU A 160 12.51 -2.55 -10.61
C LEU A 160 11.61 -3.76 -10.33
N VAL A 161 10.30 -3.58 -10.08
CA VAL A 161 9.32 -4.68 -9.97
C VAL A 161 9.32 -5.58 -11.21
N PRO A 162 8.99 -5.11 -12.43
CA PRO A 162 8.98 -5.96 -13.60
C PRO A 162 10.35 -6.60 -13.85
N ALA A 163 11.44 -5.85 -13.65
CA ALA A 163 12.79 -6.39 -13.78
C ALA A 163 13.05 -7.57 -12.83
N SER A 164 12.58 -7.50 -11.58
CA SER A 164 12.71 -8.59 -10.61
C SER A 164 11.87 -9.82 -10.97
N ILE A 165 10.66 -9.62 -11.52
CA ILE A 165 9.78 -10.72 -11.95
C ILE A 165 10.35 -11.38 -13.22
N PHE A 166 10.79 -10.60 -14.21
CA PHE A 166 11.48 -11.12 -15.40
C PHE A 166 12.75 -11.88 -15.03
N TRP A 167 13.52 -11.38 -14.06
CA TRP A 167 14.68 -12.09 -13.55
C TRP A 167 14.24 -13.47 -13.02
N PHE A 168 13.24 -13.54 -12.14
CA PHE A 168 12.75 -14.83 -11.64
C PHE A 168 12.26 -15.77 -12.76
N ALA A 169 11.44 -15.24 -13.68
CA ALA A 169 10.87 -15.99 -14.82
C ALA A 169 11.94 -16.70 -15.65
N TRP A 170 13.04 -16.01 -15.96
CA TRP A 170 14.08 -16.52 -16.88
C TRP A 170 15.31 -17.10 -16.18
N THR A 171 15.31 -17.20 -14.85
CA THR A 171 16.40 -17.83 -14.09
C THR A 171 15.98 -19.06 -13.30
N GLY A 172 14.71 -19.46 -13.37
CA GLY A 172 14.17 -20.67 -12.72
C GLY A 172 14.55 -22.00 -13.39
N PHE A 173 15.55 -22.02 -14.28
CA PHE A 173 15.94 -23.22 -15.03
C PHE A 173 17.07 -23.99 -14.36
N THR A 174 17.13 -25.30 -14.60
CA THR A 174 18.12 -26.21 -13.99
C THR A 174 19.58 -25.92 -14.32
N HIS A 175 19.84 -25.25 -15.45
CA HIS A 175 21.20 -24.84 -15.84
C HIS A 175 21.70 -23.60 -15.08
N VAL A 176 20.82 -22.90 -14.36
CA VAL A 176 21.16 -21.73 -13.56
C VAL A 176 21.26 -22.14 -12.08
N HIS A 177 22.30 -21.67 -11.40
CA HIS A 177 22.48 -21.92 -9.97
C HIS A 177 21.29 -21.39 -9.15
N TRP A 178 20.70 -22.22 -8.31
CA TRP A 178 19.48 -21.94 -7.52
C TRP A 178 19.49 -20.60 -6.77
N ALA A 179 20.67 -20.12 -6.37
CA ALA A 179 20.81 -18.84 -5.66
C ALA A 179 20.37 -17.64 -6.51
N VAL A 180 20.44 -17.73 -7.84
CA VAL A 180 20.07 -16.65 -8.77
C VAL A 180 18.56 -16.37 -8.75
N PRO A 181 17.66 -17.37 -8.97
CA PRO A 181 16.22 -17.15 -8.84
C PRO A 181 15.78 -16.88 -7.39
N VAL A 182 16.56 -17.27 -6.38
CA VAL A 182 16.29 -16.82 -4.99
C VAL A 182 16.65 -15.35 -4.82
N ALA A 183 17.77 -14.89 -5.38
CA ALA A 183 18.25 -13.52 -5.27
C ALA A 183 17.34 -12.51 -5.98
N SER A 184 16.62 -12.90 -7.04
CA SER A 184 15.61 -12.04 -7.68
C SER A 184 14.47 -11.65 -6.74
N GLY A 185 14.22 -12.45 -5.69
CA GLY A 185 13.28 -12.12 -4.62
C GLY A 185 13.69 -10.89 -3.80
N ILE A 186 14.99 -10.57 -3.71
CA ILE A 186 15.51 -9.43 -2.95
C ILE A 186 15.01 -8.09 -3.52
N PRO A 187 15.25 -7.74 -4.80
CA PRO A 187 14.70 -6.52 -5.37
C PRO A 187 13.17 -6.50 -5.39
N PHE A 188 12.51 -7.66 -5.60
CA PHE A 188 11.05 -7.75 -5.54
C PHE A 188 10.50 -7.35 -4.16
N GLY A 189 11.02 -7.97 -3.09
CA GLY A 189 10.63 -7.68 -1.72
C GLY A 189 10.90 -6.23 -1.32
N TRP A 190 12.02 -5.68 -1.77
CA TRP A 190 12.34 -4.26 -1.55
C TRP A 190 11.32 -3.33 -2.22
N CYS A 191 11.02 -3.59 -3.50
CA CYS A 191 10.07 -2.80 -4.26
C CYS A 191 8.66 -2.86 -3.67
N MET A 192 8.23 -4.04 -3.25
CA MET A 192 6.90 -4.25 -2.65
C MET A 192 6.68 -3.33 -1.45
N VAL A 193 7.66 -3.25 -0.56
CA VAL A 193 7.59 -2.40 0.65
C VAL A 193 7.66 -0.92 0.28
N MET A 194 8.56 -0.54 -0.63
CA MET A 194 8.70 0.86 -1.05
C MET A 194 7.46 1.39 -1.76
N LEU A 195 6.85 0.60 -2.66
CA LEU A 195 5.58 0.94 -3.30
C LEU A 195 4.47 1.09 -2.26
N PHE A 196 4.37 0.16 -1.31
CA PHE A 196 3.36 0.23 -0.26
C PHE A 196 3.50 1.50 0.58
N ILE A 197 4.70 1.79 1.09
CA ILE A 197 4.93 2.98 1.93
C ILE A 197 4.71 4.26 1.14
N SER A 198 5.32 4.40 -0.04
CA SER A 198 5.22 5.62 -0.85
C SER A 198 3.79 5.90 -1.29
N PHE A 199 3.06 4.90 -1.79
CA PHE A 199 1.68 5.12 -2.23
C PHE A 199 0.69 5.26 -1.08
N ALA A 200 0.86 4.51 0.02
CA ALA A 200 -0.02 4.68 1.18
C ALA A 200 0.14 6.06 1.81
N THR A 201 1.37 6.57 1.92
CA THR A 201 1.64 7.92 2.42
C THR A 201 1.19 8.99 1.43
N TYR A 202 1.51 8.85 0.13
CA TYR A 202 1.04 9.76 -0.92
C TYR A 202 -0.48 9.89 -0.97
N ALA A 203 -1.22 8.78 -0.95
CA ALA A 203 -2.68 8.79 -1.00
C ALA A 203 -3.28 9.38 0.30
N SER A 204 -2.67 9.12 1.45
CA SER A 204 -3.10 9.71 2.73
C SER A 204 -2.83 11.21 2.78
N ASP A 205 -1.65 11.65 2.33
CA ASP A 205 -1.24 13.06 2.31
C ASP A 205 -2.02 13.85 1.23
N SER A 206 -2.47 13.20 0.17
CA SER A 206 -3.34 13.79 -0.86
C SER A 206 -4.78 14.02 -0.37
N PHE A 207 -5.26 13.20 0.59
CA PHE A 207 -6.63 13.24 1.09
C PHE A 207 -6.70 13.16 2.63
N PRO A 208 -6.13 14.14 3.36
CA PRO A 208 -5.93 14.04 4.81
C PRO A 208 -7.25 13.88 5.60
N HIS A 209 -8.33 14.52 5.15
CA HIS A 209 -9.63 14.47 5.83
C HIS A 209 -10.31 13.10 5.78
N ILE A 210 -9.97 12.28 4.79
CA ILE A 210 -10.51 10.94 4.58
C ILE A 210 -9.43 9.87 4.56
N ALA A 211 -8.24 10.17 5.10
CA ALA A 211 -7.08 9.29 5.09
C ALA A 211 -7.39 7.90 5.69
N ALA A 212 -8.25 7.83 6.70
CA ALA A 212 -8.71 6.56 7.27
C ALA A 212 -9.48 5.70 6.25
N SER A 213 -10.39 6.32 5.47
CA SER A 213 -11.14 5.63 4.41
C SER A 213 -10.26 5.29 3.21
N VAL A 214 -9.26 6.11 2.88
CA VAL A 214 -8.25 5.82 1.85
C VAL A 214 -7.41 4.60 2.25
N GLY A 215 -6.95 4.53 3.50
CA GLY A 215 -6.24 3.37 4.02
C GLY A 215 -7.08 2.10 4.01
N ALA A 216 -8.38 2.20 4.33
CA ALA A 216 -9.32 1.10 4.23
C ALA A 216 -9.55 0.64 2.78
N ALA A 217 -9.68 1.57 1.82
CA ALA A 217 -9.81 1.26 0.39
C ALA A 217 -8.58 0.51 -0.14
N ASN A 218 -7.38 0.98 0.18
CA ASN A 218 -6.13 0.33 -0.18
C ASN A 218 -6.03 -1.08 0.43
N SER A 219 -6.43 -1.23 1.69
CA SER A 219 -6.40 -2.52 2.38
C SER A 219 -7.40 -3.51 1.78
N LEU A 220 -8.62 -3.05 1.48
CA LEU A 220 -9.68 -3.86 0.87
C LEU A 220 -9.22 -4.44 -0.47
N LEU A 221 -8.72 -3.59 -1.38
CA LEU A 221 -8.27 -4.05 -2.70
C LEU A 221 -7.09 -5.02 -2.56
N ARG A 222 -6.15 -4.74 -1.65
CA ARG A 222 -5.01 -5.62 -1.38
C ARG A 222 -5.44 -7.00 -0.89
N CYS A 223 -6.40 -7.06 0.03
CA CYS A 223 -6.95 -8.32 0.51
C CYS A 223 -7.67 -9.11 -0.60
N LEU A 224 -8.41 -8.43 -1.49
CA LEU A 224 -9.07 -9.07 -2.63
C LEU A 224 -8.06 -9.73 -3.57
N PHE A 225 -6.97 -9.03 -3.91
CA PHE A 225 -5.89 -9.57 -4.74
C PHE A 225 -5.13 -10.70 -4.03
N ALA A 226 -4.81 -10.52 -2.74
CA ALA A 226 -4.17 -11.53 -1.91
C ALA A 226 -4.99 -12.83 -1.82
N MET A 227 -6.32 -12.74 -1.77
CA MET A 227 -7.21 -13.90 -1.76
C MET A 227 -7.36 -14.54 -3.15
N SER A 228 -7.42 -13.71 -4.19
CA SER A 228 -7.72 -14.18 -5.55
C SER A 228 -6.52 -14.85 -6.22
N PHE A 229 -5.30 -14.36 -6.00
CA PHE A 229 -4.11 -14.86 -6.69
C PHE A 229 -3.81 -16.32 -6.36
N PRO A 230 -3.74 -16.75 -5.09
CA PRO A 230 -3.57 -18.17 -4.73
C PRO A 230 -4.62 -19.10 -5.32
N LEU A 231 -5.86 -18.61 -5.52
CA LEU A 231 -6.93 -19.40 -6.14
C LEU A 231 -6.69 -19.63 -7.64
N VAL A 232 -6.07 -18.65 -8.32
CA VAL A 232 -5.74 -18.71 -9.75
C VAL A 232 -4.40 -19.40 -9.99
N THR A 233 -3.47 -19.34 -9.02
CA THR A 233 -2.12 -19.91 -9.09
C THR A 233 -2.10 -21.36 -9.64
N PRO A 234 -2.79 -22.36 -9.06
CA PRO A 234 -2.73 -23.73 -9.57
C PRO A 234 -3.14 -23.83 -11.05
N LYS A 235 -4.25 -23.18 -11.43
CA LYS A 235 -4.74 -23.17 -12.82
C LYS A 235 -3.80 -22.48 -13.79
N LEU A 236 -3.08 -21.46 -13.32
CA LEU A 236 -2.08 -20.76 -14.13
C LEU A 236 -0.89 -21.67 -14.43
N TYR A 237 -0.36 -22.36 -13.42
CA TYR A 237 0.79 -23.28 -13.58
C TYR A 237 0.43 -24.64 -14.20
N GLU A 238 -0.84 -25.05 -14.17
CA GLU A 238 -1.32 -26.22 -14.94
C GLU A 238 -1.34 -25.94 -16.44
N ARG A 239 -1.66 -24.70 -16.83
CA ARG A 239 -1.86 -24.32 -18.24
C ARG A 239 -0.60 -23.73 -18.88
N PHE A 240 0.24 -23.08 -18.10
CA PHE A 240 1.48 -22.44 -18.55
C PHE A 240 2.67 -22.96 -17.74
N GLU A 241 3.81 -23.11 -18.41
CA GLU A 241 5.06 -23.34 -17.70
C GLU A 241 5.42 -22.12 -16.82
N PRO A 242 6.14 -22.33 -15.70
CA PRO A 242 6.42 -21.26 -14.75
C PRO A 242 7.02 -19.99 -15.36
N GLU A 243 7.96 -20.13 -16.29
CA GLU A 243 8.60 -19.04 -17.02
C GLU A 243 7.60 -18.14 -17.77
N TRP A 244 6.59 -18.74 -18.40
CA TRP A 244 5.57 -18.02 -19.16
C TRP A 244 4.52 -17.38 -18.24
N ALA A 245 4.12 -18.09 -17.19
CA ALA A 245 3.22 -17.56 -16.17
C ALA A 245 3.80 -16.27 -15.55
N GLU A 246 5.07 -16.29 -15.16
CA GLU A 246 5.76 -15.13 -14.59
C GLU A 246 5.99 -14.01 -15.60
N THR A 247 6.31 -14.36 -16.85
CA THR A 247 6.46 -13.38 -17.94
C THR A 247 5.17 -12.60 -18.21
N ILE A 248 4.01 -13.25 -18.13
CA ILE A 248 2.70 -12.58 -18.26
C ILE A 248 2.50 -11.60 -17.10
N LEU A 249 2.78 -12.01 -15.86
CA LEU A 249 2.68 -11.14 -14.68
C LEU A 249 3.63 -9.94 -14.78
N ALA A 250 4.88 -10.17 -15.18
CA ALA A 250 5.88 -9.12 -15.41
C ALA A 250 5.40 -8.13 -16.48
N SER A 251 4.82 -8.62 -17.58
CA SER A 251 4.29 -7.79 -18.66
C SER A 251 3.13 -6.91 -18.20
N ILE A 252 2.26 -7.42 -17.33
CA ILE A 252 1.19 -6.61 -16.71
C ILE A 252 1.81 -5.55 -15.79
N THR A 253 2.86 -5.88 -15.03
CA THR A 253 3.54 -4.86 -14.19
C THR A 253 4.20 -3.74 -14.99
N LEU A 254 4.59 -3.97 -16.26
CA LEU A 254 5.10 -2.91 -17.13
C LEU A 254 4.04 -1.82 -17.39
N LEU A 255 2.76 -2.18 -17.46
CA LEU A 255 1.66 -1.23 -17.65
C LEU A 255 1.51 -0.26 -16.47
N PHE A 256 2.01 -0.63 -15.30
CA PHE A 256 1.98 0.19 -14.09
C PHE A 256 3.21 1.10 -13.94
N ILE A 257 4.28 0.91 -14.71
CA ILE A 257 5.46 1.79 -14.72
C ILE A 257 5.11 3.28 -14.82
N PRO A 258 4.25 3.75 -15.75
CA PRO A 258 3.99 5.18 -15.90
C PRO A 258 3.23 5.80 -14.72
N VAL A 259 2.56 5.01 -13.87
CA VAL A 259 1.68 5.51 -12.81
C VAL A 259 2.37 6.50 -11.85
N PRO A 260 3.49 6.16 -11.16
CA PRO A 260 4.16 7.10 -10.28
C PRO A 260 4.73 8.33 -11.01
N PHE A 261 5.17 8.19 -12.25
CA PHE A 261 5.65 9.32 -13.06
C PHE A 261 4.52 10.29 -13.44
N LEU A 262 3.36 9.74 -13.79
CA LEU A 262 2.15 10.52 -14.05
C LEU A 262 1.71 11.28 -12.80
N PHE A 263 1.75 10.66 -11.62
CA PHE A 263 1.42 11.35 -10.37
C PHE A 263 2.45 12.41 -9.96
N TRP A 264 3.73 12.19 -10.25
CA TRP A 264 4.74 13.22 -10.02
C TRP A 264 4.50 14.48 -10.87
N LYS A 265 4.11 14.31 -12.14
CA LYS A 265 3.91 15.44 -13.07
C LYS A 265 2.52 16.07 -12.98
N TYR A 266 1.47 15.27 -12.85
CA TYR A 266 0.07 15.68 -12.93
C TYR A 266 -0.67 15.61 -11.59
N GLY A 267 0.00 15.25 -10.49
CA GLY A 267 -0.59 15.14 -9.15
C GLY A 267 -1.47 16.33 -8.73
N PRO A 268 -0.98 17.59 -8.81
CA PRO A 268 -1.77 18.77 -8.45
C PRO A 268 -3.02 18.93 -9.32
N TRP A 269 -2.92 18.66 -10.63
CA TRP A 269 -4.05 18.72 -11.56
C TRP A 269 -5.09 17.64 -11.25
N LEU A 270 -4.66 16.39 -11.01
CA LEU A 270 -5.59 15.31 -10.64
C LEU A 270 -6.30 15.62 -9.32
N ARG A 271 -5.58 16.17 -8.32
CA ARG A 271 -6.17 16.59 -7.03
C ARG A 271 -7.19 17.72 -7.21
N SER A 272 -6.89 18.71 -8.05
CA SER A 272 -7.82 19.83 -8.31
C SER A 272 -9.15 19.40 -8.92
N LYS A 273 -9.19 18.25 -9.62
CA LYS A 273 -10.40 17.69 -10.22
C LYS A 273 -11.14 16.67 -9.34
N SER A 274 -10.64 16.40 -8.14
CA SER A 274 -11.25 15.44 -7.22
C SER A 274 -12.64 15.90 -6.77
N LYS A 275 -13.66 15.07 -7.04
CA LYS A 275 -15.05 15.35 -6.64
C LYS A 275 -15.21 15.28 -5.13
N PHE A 276 -14.46 14.41 -4.46
CA PHE A 276 -14.51 14.30 -2.99
C PHE A 276 -13.88 15.52 -2.31
N GLN A 277 -12.77 16.05 -2.82
CA GLN A 277 -12.19 17.28 -2.29
C GLN A 277 -13.14 18.47 -2.45
N ALA A 278 -13.81 18.59 -3.61
CA ALA A 278 -14.81 19.63 -3.85
C ALA A 278 -16.08 19.48 -3.00
N ARG A 279 -16.51 18.25 -2.69
CA ARG A 279 -17.72 18.02 -1.86
C ARG A 279 -17.50 18.41 -0.40
N PHE A 280 -16.28 18.26 0.12
CA PHE A 280 -15.94 18.67 1.50
C PHE A 280 -15.66 20.17 1.63
N LEU A 281 -15.08 20.81 0.62
CA LEU A 281 -14.90 22.28 0.65
C LEU A 281 -16.26 23.03 0.63
N ASN A 282 -17.33 22.36 0.21
CA ASN A 282 -18.69 22.91 0.11
C ASN A 282 -19.64 22.45 1.24
N SER A 283 -19.16 21.73 2.26
CA SER A 283 -19.95 21.21 3.39
C SER A 283 -19.48 21.77 4.73
#